data_AF-A0A8S3X8Y2-F1
#
_entry.id   AF-A0A8S3X8Y2-F1
#
_cell.length_a   1.000
_cell.length_b   1.000
_cell.length_c   1.000
_cell.angle_alpha   90.00
_cell.angle_beta   90.00
_cell.angle_gamma   90.00
#
_symmetry.space_group_name_H-M   'P 1'
#
loop_
_entity.id
_entity.type
_entity.pdbx_description
1 polymer ?
#
loop_
_entity_poly.entity_id
_entity_poly.type
_entity_poly.pdbx_seq_one_letter_code
_entity_poly.pdbx_strand_id
1 'polypeptide(L)'
;MPPSVKSRRILCINCNVCLNTFRRYLVHELNTRVISLLSEWISPVIITEEDYICERCNELLMSSINQQLTTSCDGAQASGSSQPGRRQVCSICGRSTLNRQSHSIVFDNPSEEQRQINALIQTKIAPRQISLSDRICHSCWMKCKRDAMRIEQVDEARRVSTTREVDLETRDSEPITSQSVHESLEVPSEVIATATDTYTWT
;
A
#
# COMPACT_ATOMS: atom_id res chain seq x y z
N MET A 1 26.84 18.36 -20.60
CA MET A 1 26.44 18.61 -19.19
C MET A 1 26.37 17.27 -18.48
N PRO A 2 27.15 17.05 -17.41
CA PRO A 2 27.03 15.83 -16.62
C PRO A 2 25.62 15.77 -15.98
N PRO A 3 24.98 14.59 -15.91
CA PRO A 3 23.69 14.45 -15.26
C PRO A 3 23.83 14.90 -13.81
N SER A 4 23.03 15.90 -13.43
CA SER A 4 22.92 16.36 -12.05
C SER A 4 22.66 15.15 -11.15
N VAL A 5 23.64 14.81 -10.30
CA VAL A 5 23.53 13.72 -9.33
C VAL A 5 22.42 14.13 -8.37
N LYS A 6 21.21 13.67 -8.64
CA LYS A 6 20.05 13.90 -7.78
C LYS A 6 20.39 13.27 -6.44
N SER A 7 20.67 14.12 -5.45
CA SER A 7 20.87 13.70 -4.06
C SER A 7 19.75 12.72 -3.70
N ARG A 8 20.12 11.47 -3.40
CA ARG A 8 19.16 10.44 -2.99
C ARG A 8 18.47 10.95 -1.73
N ARG A 9 17.14 10.97 -1.74
CA ARG A 9 16.37 11.36 -0.57
C ARG A 9 16.44 10.23 0.43
N ILE A 10 16.93 10.54 1.63
CA ILE A 10 16.94 9.58 2.73
C ILE A 10 15.61 9.74 3.46
N LEU A 11 14.89 8.64 3.65
CA LEU A 11 13.57 8.62 4.29
C LEU A 11 13.67 7.86 5.61
N CYS A 12 12.85 8.25 6.58
CA CYS A 12 12.66 7.46 7.79
C CYS A 12 11.88 6.18 7.47
N ILE A 13 12.40 5.01 7.79
CA ILE A 13 11.73 3.73 7.49
C ILE A 13 10.39 3.57 8.23
N ASN A 14 10.21 4.19 9.41
CA ASN A 14 8.96 4.11 10.18
C ASN A 14 7.87 5.07 9.69
N CYS A 15 8.23 6.32 9.35
CA CYS A 15 7.22 7.37 9.07
C CYS A 15 7.39 8.06 7.71
N ASN A 16 8.29 7.59 6.86
CA ASN A 16 8.61 8.12 5.53
C ASN A 16 9.00 9.61 5.48
N VAL A 17 9.22 10.28 6.62
CA VAL A 17 9.66 11.69 6.61
C VAL A 17 11.03 11.80 5.94
N CYS A 18 11.21 12.82 5.10
CA CYS A 18 12.49 13.06 4.45
C CYS A 18 13.52 13.59 5.46
N LEU A 19 14.62 12.87 5.64
CA LEU A 19 15.64 13.08 6.66
C LEU A 19 16.75 14.05 6.26
N ASN A 20 16.69 14.66 5.08
CA ASN A 20 17.75 15.53 4.57
C ASN A 20 18.09 16.71 5.51
N THR A 21 17.15 17.14 6.34
CA THR A 21 17.29 18.27 7.28
C THR A 21 17.10 17.88 8.74
N PHE A 22 16.88 16.60 9.04
CA PHE A 22 16.58 16.14 10.38
C PHE A 22 17.70 15.26 10.92
N ARG A 23 17.82 15.25 12.25
CA ARG A 23 18.62 14.23 12.92
C ARG A 23 18.08 12.85 12.59
N ARG A 24 18.99 11.97 12.19
CA ARG A 24 18.73 10.61 11.75
C ARG A 24 19.61 9.65 12.52
N TYR A 25 19.07 8.46 12.77
CA TYR A 25 19.74 7.37 13.44
C TYR A 25 19.77 6.19 12.50
N LEU A 26 20.94 5.63 12.32
CA LEU A 26 21.14 4.44 11.50
C LEU A 26 20.60 3.24 12.28
N VAL A 27 19.71 2.46 11.67
CA VAL A 27 18.93 1.46 12.42
C VAL A 27 19.83 0.40 13.05
N HIS A 28 20.91 -0.01 12.37
CA HIS A 28 21.83 -1.02 12.88
C HIS A 28 22.69 -0.54 14.06
N GLU A 29 22.80 0.77 14.29
CA GLU A 29 23.52 1.34 15.44
C GLU A 29 22.62 1.43 16.69
N LEU A 30 21.33 1.13 16.56
CA LEU A 30 20.38 1.17 17.68
C LEU A 30 20.49 -0.08 18.56
N ASN A 31 20.00 0.03 19.79
CA ASN A 31 19.92 -1.11 20.70
C ASN A 31 19.03 -2.23 20.13
N THR A 32 19.40 -3.49 20.32
CA THR A 32 18.65 -4.65 19.81
C THR A 32 17.16 -4.61 20.18
N ARG A 33 16.79 -4.16 21.39
CA ARG A 33 15.38 -4.03 21.80
C ARG A 33 14.62 -3.00 20.95
N VAL A 34 15.29 -1.91 20.58
CA VAL A 34 14.74 -0.86 19.69
C VAL A 34 14.53 -1.41 18.29
N ILE A 35 15.50 -2.18 17.78
CA ILE A 35 15.40 -2.82 16.47
C ILE A 35 14.24 -3.84 16.46
N SER A 36 14.13 -4.69 17.48
CA SER A 36 13.03 -5.65 17.62
C SER A 36 11.67 -4.96 17.61
N LEU A 37 11.48 -3.94 18.45
CA LEU A 37 10.21 -3.20 18.50
C LEU A 37 9.93 -2.46 17.18
N LEU A 38 10.95 -1.86 16.57
CA LEU A 38 10.81 -1.22 15.27
C LEU A 38 10.36 -2.24 14.21
N SER A 39 10.97 -3.43 14.17
CA SER A 39 10.61 -4.47 13.21
C SER A 39 9.15 -4.93 13.35
N GLU A 40 8.63 -4.98 14.58
CA GLU A 40 7.23 -5.24 14.85
C GLU A 40 6.34 -4.11 14.29
N TRP A 41 6.73 -2.85 14.50
CA TRP A 41 5.96 -1.68 14.08
C TRP A 41 5.85 -1.50 12.57
N ILE A 42 6.90 -1.88 11.84
CA ILE A 42 6.98 -1.69 10.39
C ILE A 42 6.77 -2.97 9.60
N SER A 43 6.50 -4.11 10.26
CA SER A 43 6.20 -5.37 9.58
C SER A 43 5.14 -5.16 8.49
N PRO A 44 5.35 -5.65 7.25
CA PRO A 44 6.35 -6.65 6.83
C PRO A 44 7.65 -6.08 6.22
N VAL A 45 8.03 -4.83 6.51
CA VAL A 45 9.21 -4.18 5.94
C VAL A 45 10.51 -4.85 6.44
N ILE A 46 11.40 -5.23 5.51
CA ILE A 46 12.74 -5.75 5.83
C ILE A 46 13.67 -4.59 6.14
N ILE A 47 14.30 -4.63 7.32
CA ILE A 47 15.32 -3.66 7.74
C ILE A 47 16.68 -4.06 7.16
N THR A 48 17.36 -3.10 6.55
CA THR A 48 18.70 -3.20 5.98
C THR A 48 19.69 -2.33 6.76
N GLU A 49 20.99 -2.54 6.54
CA GLU A 49 22.06 -1.76 7.20
C GLU A 49 22.06 -0.27 6.80
N GLU A 50 21.44 0.07 5.66
CA GLU A 50 21.37 1.44 5.14
C GLU A 50 20.13 2.21 5.63
N ASP A 51 19.28 1.58 6.44
CA ASP A 51 18.03 2.18 6.87
C ASP A 51 18.20 3.17 8.02
N TYR A 52 17.40 4.23 7.98
CA TYR A 52 17.42 5.29 8.97
C TYR A 52 16.05 5.50 9.61
N ILE A 53 16.04 5.92 10.87
CA ILE A 53 14.86 6.50 11.52
C ILE A 53 15.07 7.96 11.88
N CYS A 54 14.00 8.74 11.87
CA CYS A 54 14.03 10.12 12.38
C CYS A 54 14.09 10.13 13.90
N GLU A 55 14.63 11.21 14.47
CA GLU A 55 14.67 11.45 15.92
C GLU A 55 13.33 11.22 16.60
N ARG A 56 12.23 11.71 16.03
CA ARG A 56 10.90 11.54 16.62
C ARG A 56 10.46 10.07 16.69
N CYS A 57 10.83 9.25 15.71
CA CYS A 57 10.52 7.82 15.74
C CYS A 57 11.39 7.11 16.77
N ASN A 58 12.65 7.49 16.90
CA ASN A 58 13.55 6.96 17.92
C ASN A 58 13.03 7.26 19.34
N GLU A 59 12.63 8.51 19.61
CA GLU A 59 12.04 8.90 20.89
C GLU A 59 10.80 8.08 21.25
N LEU A 60 9.93 7.81 20.26
CA LEU A 60 8.73 7.02 20.47
C LEU A 60 9.05 5.56 20.77
N LEU A 61 9.98 4.94 20.04
CA LEU A 61 10.43 3.58 20.32
C LEU A 61 11.01 3.47 21.73
N MET A 62 11.90 4.40 22.10
CA MET A 62 12.49 4.42 23.44
C MET A 62 11.43 4.62 24.54
N SER A 63 10.45 5.49 24.31
CA SER A 63 9.35 5.71 25.25
C SER A 63 8.49 4.46 25.42
N SER A 64 8.17 3.75 24.32
CA SER A 64 7.40 2.51 24.36
C SER A 64 8.14 1.39 25.09
N ILE A 65 9.46 1.25 24.89
CA ILE A 65 10.28 0.28 25.63
C ILE A 65 10.27 0.59 27.13
N ASN A 66 10.46 1.86 27.50
CA ASN A 66 10.44 2.27 28.91
C ASN A 66 9.08 1.99 29.56
N GLN A 67 7.99 2.21 28.83
CA GLN A 67 6.65 1.85 29.31
C GLN A 67 6.51 0.34 29.54
N GLN A 68 6.92 -0.50 28.59
CA GLN A 68 6.87 -1.96 28.74
C GLN A 68 7.62 -2.46 29.99
N LEU A 69 8.75 -1.84 30.32
CA LEU A 69 9.50 -2.18 31.54
C LEU A 69 8.75 -1.82 32.83
N THR A 70 7.95 -0.75 32.82
CA THR A 70 7.16 -0.33 33.98
C THR A 70 5.87 -1.13 34.17
N THR A 71 5.21 -1.55 33.08
CA THR A 71 3.90 -2.23 33.14
C THR A 71 3.99 -3.72 33.46
N SER A 72 5.20 -4.29 33.51
CA SER A 72 5.43 -5.73 33.74
C SER A 72 4.94 -6.25 35.11
N CYS A 73 4.45 -5.38 36.00
CA CYS A 73 3.89 -5.76 37.31
C CYS A 73 2.35 -5.89 37.33
N ASP A 74 1.64 -5.29 36.37
CA ASP A 74 0.18 -5.31 36.30
C ASP A 74 -0.25 -6.00 34.99
N GLY A 75 -0.74 -7.23 35.10
CA GLY A 75 -0.95 -8.21 34.01
C GLY A 75 -1.95 -7.87 32.89
N ALA A 76 -2.08 -6.62 32.46
CA ALA A 76 -2.86 -6.22 31.30
C ALA A 76 -1.95 -6.05 30.06
N GLN A 77 -1.93 -7.06 29.19
CA GLN A 77 -1.29 -7.01 27.88
C GLN A 77 -1.94 -5.92 27.00
N ALA A 78 -1.38 -4.72 27.01
CA ALA A 78 -1.68 -3.72 25.99
C ALA A 78 -0.82 -4.02 24.76
N SER A 79 -1.38 -4.75 23.80
CA SER A 79 -0.80 -4.89 22.46
C SER A 79 -0.55 -3.51 21.88
N GLY A 80 0.72 -3.11 21.79
CA GLY A 80 1.12 -1.77 21.39
C GLY A 80 0.79 -1.53 19.92
N SER A 81 -0.28 -0.80 19.64
CA SER A 81 -0.58 -0.35 18.28
C SER A 81 0.61 0.43 17.75
N SER A 82 1.20 0.02 16.62
CA SER A 82 2.26 0.76 15.93
C SER A 82 1.86 2.23 15.78
N GLN A 83 2.60 3.13 16.43
CA GLN A 83 2.34 4.57 16.34
C GLN A 83 3.33 5.21 15.36
N PRO A 84 2.89 5.57 14.14
CA PRO A 84 3.76 6.27 13.21
C PRO A 84 4.17 7.61 13.82
N GLY A 85 5.48 7.87 13.84
CA GLY A 85 5.99 8.98 14.65
C GLY A 85 5.60 10.38 14.17
N ARG A 86 5.20 10.52 12.89
CA ARG A 86 4.65 11.77 12.35
C ARG A 86 3.39 11.47 11.55
N ARG A 87 2.25 12.03 11.99
CA ARG A 87 0.93 11.83 11.35
C ARG A 87 0.64 12.84 10.22
N GLN A 88 1.44 13.89 10.08
CA GLN A 88 1.21 15.01 9.15
C GLN A 88 2.31 15.09 8.08
N VAL A 89 2.61 13.96 7.47
CA VAL A 89 3.58 13.87 6.37
C VAL A 89 2.97 13.15 5.19
N CYS A 90 3.38 13.52 3.99
CA CYS A 90 2.97 12.85 2.77
C CYS A 90 3.63 11.47 2.69
N SER A 91 2.85 10.40 2.64
CA SER A 91 3.37 9.03 2.66
C SER A 91 4.27 8.68 1.47
N ILE A 92 4.16 9.42 0.34
CA ILE A 92 5.02 9.24 -0.85
C ILE A 92 6.33 10.02 -0.75
N CYS A 93 6.28 11.30 -0.38
CA CYS A 93 7.45 12.19 -0.51
C CYS A 93 8.06 12.63 0.83
N GLY A 94 7.45 12.27 1.96
CA GLY A 94 7.94 12.60 3.29
C GLY A 94 7.87 14.07 3.68
N ARG A 95 7.26 14.92 2.85
CA ARG A 95 7.09 16.34 3.15
C ARG A 95 5.91 16.55 4.09
N SER A 96 6.03 17.52 5.00
CA SER A 96 4.92 17.93 5.86
C SER A 96 3.67 18.29 5.05
N THR A 97 2.52 17.80 5.52
CA THR A 97 1.18 18.15 5.04
C THR A 97 0.48 19.17 5.94
N LEU A 98 1.10 19.56 7.06
CA LEU A 98 0.58 20.62 7.91
C LEU A 98 0.44 21.92 7.11
N ASN A 99 -0.71 22.58 7.23
CA ASN A 99 -1.05 23.83 6.53
C ASN A 99 -0.99 23.72 4.99
N ARG A 100 -1.13 22.52 4.43
CA ARG A 100 -1.14 22.28 2.99
C ARG A 100 -2.32 21.42 2.59
N GLN A 101 -2.81 21.62 1.37
CA GLN A 101 -3.82 20.74 0.81
C GLN A 101 -3.27 19.31 0.73
N SER A 102 -4.02 18.38 1.31
CA SER A 102 -3.69 16.96 1.32
C SER A 102 -4.96 16.13 1.10
N HIS A 103 -4.75 14.90 0.64
CA HIS A 103 -5.81 13.96 0.31
C HIS A 103 -5.70 12.75 1.23
N SER A 104 -6.81 12.33 1.83
CA SER A 104 -6.93 11.02 2.45
C SER A 104 -7.01 9.95 1.37
N ILE A 105 -6.48 8.77 1.70
CA ILE A 105 -6.62 7.60 0.85
C ILE A 105 -7.96 6.95 1.18
N VAL A 106 -8.81 6.77 0.17
CA VAL A 106 -10.17 6.22 0.33
C VAL A 106 -10.10 4.71 0.20
N PHE A 107 -10.54 3.99 1.22
CA PHE A 107 -10.56 2.52 1.26
C PHE A 107 -11.97 1.94 1.12
N ASP A 108 -12.98 2.64 1.65
CA ASP A 108 -14.37 2.19 1.60
C ASP A 108 -15.01 2.61 0.27
N ASN A 109 -15.44 1.63 -0.52
CA ASN A 109 -16.10 1.81 -1.82
C ASN A 109 -15.40 2.82 -2.76
N PRO A 110 -14.09 2.65 -3.05
CA PRO A 110 -13.37 3.56 -3.93
C PRO A 110 -13.90 3.48 -5.37
N SER A 111 -14.01 4.63 -6.02
CA SER A 111 -14.26 4.69 -7.47
C SER A 111 -13.15 3.96 -8.24
N GLU A 112 -13.40 3.59 -9.50
CA GLU A 112 -12.39 2.94 -10.35
C GLU A 112 -11.10 3.78 -10.42
N GLU A 113 -11.25 5.09 -10.64
CA GLU A 113 -10.12 6.04 -10.63
C GLU A 113 -9.37 6.03 -9.29
N GLN A 114 -10.09 6.02 -8.16
CA GLN A 114 -9.46 5.95 -6.83
C GLN A 114 -8.73 4.63 -6.60
N ARG A 115 -9.27 3.50 -7.08
CA ARG A 115 -8.59 2.19 -7.00
C ARG A 115 -7.26 2.22 -7.74
N GLN A 116 -7.22 2.77 -8.95
CA GLN A 116 -5.99 2.89 -9.73
C GLN A 116 -4.97 3.83 -9.05
N ILE A 117 -5.43 4.97 -8.54
CA ILE A 117 -4.57 5.90 -7.79
C ILE A 117 -4.01 5.22 -6.54
N ASN A 118 -4.83 4.49 -5.78
CA ASN A 118 -4.41 3.77 -4.58
C ASN A 118 -3.37 2.69 -4.90
N ALA A 119 -3.56 1.93 -5.99
CA ALA A 119 -2.58 0.94 -6.45
C ALA A 119 -1.22 1.58 -6.77
N LEU A 120 -1.22 2.75 -7.42
CA LEU A 120 0.00 3.51 -7.67
C LEU A 120 0.64 4.06 -6.40
N ILE A 121 -0.16 4.51 -5.43
CA ILE A 121 0.36 4.94 -4.12
C ILE A 121 1.02 3.74 -3.43
N GLN A 122 0.35 2.60 -3.35
CA GLN A 122 0.85 1.37 -2.71
C GLN A 122 2.18 0.95 -3.32
N THR A 123 2.29 0.96 -4.65
CA THR A 123 3.53 0.66 -5.37
C THR A 123 4.66 1.64 -5.00
N LYS A 124 4.35 2.92 -4.82
CA LYS A 124 5.34 3.96 -4.49
C LYS A 124 5.79 3.96 -3.03
N ILE A 125 5.01 3.39 -2.13
CA ILE A 125 5.33 3.35 -0.69
C ILE A 125 5.78 1.96 -0.21
N ALA A 126 5.77 0.96 -1.10
CA ALA A 126 6.27 -0.38 -0.82
C ALA A 126 7.70 -0.31 -0.26
N PRO A 127 8.05 -1.18 0.71
CA PRO A 127 7.26 -2.32 1.20
C PRO A 127 6.20 -2.00 2.25
N ARG A 128 6.04 -0.73 2.65
CA ARG A 128 5.03 -0.33 3.65
C ARG A 128 3.61 -0.47 3.09
N GLN A 129 2.67 -0.88 3.94
CA GLN A 129 1.24 -0.88 3.60
C GLN A 129 0.63 0.51 3.82
N ILE A 130 -0.41 0.85 3.05
CA ILE A 130 -1.18 2.06 3.30
C ILE A 130 -2.07 1.86 4.55
N SER A 131 -2.06 2.85 5.43
CA SER A 131 -2.95 2.96 6.59
C SER A 131 -4.10 3.94 6.33
N LEU A 132 -5.24 3.77 7.01
CA LEU A 132 -6.37 4.72 6.99
C LEU A 132 -5.98 6.14 7.40
N SER A 133 -4.94 6.28 8.23
CA SER A 133 -4.44 7.58 8.69
C SER A 133 -3.47 8.25 7.72
N ASP A 134 -3.07 7.58 6.65
CA ASP A 134 -2.14 8.12 5.68
C ASP A 134 -2.73 9.29 4.89
N ARG A 135 -1.84 10.24 4.58
CA ARG A 135 -2.18 11.44 3.82
C ARG A 135 -1.18 11.61 2.69
N ILE A 136 -1.68 12.06 1.54
CA ILE A 136 -0.84 12.38 0.37
C ILE A 136 -0.94 13.88 0.10
N CYS A 137 0.20 14.57 -0.04
CA CYS A 137 0.17 15.98 -0.42
C CYS A 137 -0.43 16.15 -1.82
N HIS A 138 -1.08 17.30 -2.05
CA HIS A 138 -1.76 17.58 -3.32
C HIS A 138 -0.89 17.33 -4.56
N SER A 139 0.39 17.72 -4.54
CA SER A 139 1.29 17.51 -5.67
C SER A 139 1.55 16.02 -5.99
N CYS A 140 1.69 15.18 -4.96
CA CYS A 140 1.88 13.73 -5.16
C CYS A 140 0.58 13.07 -5.62
N TRP A 141 -0.56 13.51 -5.09
CA TRP A 141 -1.87 13.05 -5.52
C TRP A 141 -2.11 13.32 -7.01
N MET A 142 -1.94 14.57 -7.46
CA MET A 142 -2.10 14.94 -8.87
C MET A 142 -1.13 14.20 -9.79
N LYS A 143 0.07 13.86 -9.29
CA LYS A 143 1.01 13.02 -10.05
C LYS A 143 0.47 11.61 -10.22
N CYS A 144 0.01 10.96 -9.15
CA CYS A 144 -0.58 9.62 -9.25
C CYS A 144 -1.84 9.62 -10.13
N LYS A 145 -2.69 10.65 -10.03
CA LYS A 145 -3.87 10.81 -10.90
C LYS A 145 -3.49 10.82 -12.39
N ARG A 146 -2.50 11.62 -12.78
CA ARG A 146 -2.00 11.66 -14.16
C ARG A 146 -1.34 10.34 -14.60
N ASP A 147 -0.65 9.67 -13.68
CA ASP A 147 -0.03 8.37 -13.96
C ASP A 147 -1.11 7.29 -14.19
N ALA A 148 -2.21 7.29 -13.43
CA ALA A 148 -3.33 6.37 -13.61
C ALA A 148 -4.00 6.57 -14.99
N MET A 149 -4.35 7.82 -15.33
CA MET A 149 -4.93 8.15 -16.64
C MET A 149 -4.04 7.71 -17.82
N ARG A 150 -2.72 7.82 -17.67
CA ARG A 150 -1.79 7.37 -18.71
C ARG A 150 -1.81 5.86 -18.88
N ILE A 151 -1.87 5.10 -17.78
CA ILE A 151 -1.93 3.63 -17.82
C ILE A 151 -3.21 3.18 -18.51
N GLU A 152 -4.35 3.77 -18.14
CA GLU A 152 -5.64 3.47 -18.76
C GLU A 152 -5.64 3.71 -20.28
N GLN A 153 -5.09 4.84 -20.74
CA GLN A 153 -4.95 5.14 -22.17
C GLN A 153 -4.09 4.12 -22.92
N VAL A 154 -3.00 3.66 -22.29
CA VAL A 154 -2.11 2.66 -22.89
C VAL A 154 -2.81 1.29 -22.95
N ASP A 155 -3.54 0.91 -21.91
CA ASP A 155 -4.24 -0.37 -21.88
C ASP A 155 -5.41 -0.40 -22.88
N GLU A 156 -6.11 0.72 -23.07
CA GLU A 156 -7.15 0.84 -24.10
C GLU A 156 -6.56 0.72 -25.52
N ALA A 157 -5.44 1.40 -25.79
CA ALA A 157 -4.75 1.30 -27.08
C ALA A 157 -4.28 -0.14 -27.39
N ARG A 158 -3.88 -0.91 -26.36
CA ARG A 158 -3.52 -2.32 -26.50
C ARG A 158 -4.72 -3.18 -26.85
N ARG A 159 -5.87 -2.98 -26.19
CA ARG A 159 -7.10 -3.74 -26.47
C ARG A 159 -7.57 -3.57 -27.92
N VAL A 160 -7.56 -2.34 -28.43
CA VAL A 160 -7.94 -2.05 -29.82
C VAL A 160 -7.01 -2.72 -30.83
N SER A 161 -5.72 -2.86 -30.49
CA SER A 161 -4.74 -3.51 -31.37
C SER A 161 -4.98 -5.02 -31.46
N THR A 162 -5.28 -5.70 -30.34
CA THR A 162 -5.55 -7.14 -30.32
C THR A 162 -6.82 -7.51 -31.10
N THR A 163 -7.88 -6.72 -31.02
CA THR A 163 -9.14 -7.02 -31.74
C THR A 163 -8.96 -6.98 -33.27
N ARG A 164 -8.08 -6.11 -33.78
CA ARG A 164 -7.85 -5.97 -35.23
C ARG A 164 -7.11 -7.15 -35.87
N GLU A 165 -6.31 -7.89 -35.10
CA GLU A 165 -5.57 -9.04 -35.62
C GLU A 165 -6.47 -10.28 -35.76
N VAL A 166 -7.45 -10.46 -34.87
CA VAL A 166 -8.38 -11.61 -34.92
C VAL A 166 -9.37 -11.54 -36.08
N ASP A 167 -9.78 -10.33 -36.49
CA ASP A 167 -10.69 -10.14 -37.63
C ASP A 167 -10.03 -10.39 -39.01
N LEU A 168 -8.69 -10.48 -39.07
CA LEU A 168 -7.96 -10.73 -40.32
C LEU A 168 -7.68 -12.23 -40.58
N GLU A 169 -7.76 -13.10 -39.58
CA GLU A 169 -7.50 -14.54 -39.74
C GLU A 169 -8.76 -15.38 -40.01
N THR A 170 -9.97 -14.81 -39.92
CA THR A 170 -11.22 -15.59 -40.05
C THR A 170 -11.76 -15.70 -41.49
N ARG A 171 -10.98 -15.33 -42.52
CA ARG A 171 -11.50 -15.19 -43.89
C ARG A 171 -11.19 -16.31 -44.90
N ASP A 172 -10.43 -17.35 -44.54
CA ASP A 172 -10.06 -18.44 -45.46
C ASP A 172 -10.29 -19.88 -44.94
N SER A 173 -11.12 -20.08 -43.90
CA SER A 173 -11.51 -21.45 -43.49
C SER A 173 -12.92 -21.77 -43.96
N GLU A 174 -13.00 -22.49 -45.10
CA GLU A 174 -14.24 -23.10 -45.58
C GLU A 174 -14.82 -24.10 -44.54
N PRO A 175 -16.15 -24.14 -44.35
CA PRO A 175 -16.78 -25.03 -43.37
C PRO A 175 -16.89 -26.46 -43.91
N ILE A 176 -16.06 -27.36 -43.40
CA ILE A 176 -16.31 -28.80 -43.48
C ILE A 176 -17.53 -29.10 -42.61
N THR A 177 -18.63 -29.43 -43.29
CA THR A 177 -19.86 -29.96 -42.73
C THR A 177 -19.54 -31.28 -42.03
N SER A 178 -19.74 -31.37 -40.72
CA SER A 178 -19.72 -32.63 -40.00
C SER A 178 -20.76 -32.63 -38.89
N GLN A 179 -21.44 -33.76 -38.83
CA GLN A 179 -22.78 -33.97 -38.30
C GLN A 179 -22.84 -33.96 -36.77
N SER A 180 -23.94 -33.38 -36.27
CA SER A 180 -24.84 -33.93 -35.24
C SER A 180 -24.39 -35.22 -34.54
N VAL A 181 -24.11 -35.14 -33.24
CA VAL A 181 -24.71 -36.08 -32.28
C VAL A 181 -25.11 -35.33 -31.01
N HIS A 182 -26.34 -35.61 -30.63
CA HIS A 182 -27.15 -35.08 -29.55
C HIS A 182 -26.83 -35.88 -28.28
N GLU A 183 -26.40 -35.25 -27.18
CA GLU A 183 -26.46 -35.90 -25.86
C GLU A 183 -26.73 -34.88 -24.76
N SER A 184 -28.00 -34.86 -24.35
CA SER A 184 -28.52 -34.15 -23.19
C SER A 184 -28.09 -34.88 -21.92
N LEU A 185 -27.43 -34.19 -20.99
CA LEU A 185 -27.41 -34.60 -19.59
C LEU A 185 -27.85 -33.44 -18.70
N GLU A 186 -29.00 -33.66 -18.07
CA GLU A 186 -29.57 -32.87 -16.99
C GLU A 186 -28.67 -32.97 -15.76
N VAL A 187 -28.37 -31.82 -15.13
CA VAL A 187 -27.69 -31.77 -13.82
C VAL A 187 -28.69 -31.28 -12.78
N PRO A 188 -28.87 -31.97 -11.64
CA PRO A 188 -29.80 -31.55 -10.59
C PRO A 188 -29.32 -30.32 -9.82
N SER A 189 -30.27 -29.45 -9.48
CA SER A 189 -30.11 -28.35 -8.52
C SER A 189 -29.97 -28.89 -7.09
N GLU A 190 -28.85 -28.61 -6.42
CA GLU A 190 -28.78 -28.72 -4.96
C GLU A 190 -29.02 -27.34 -4.31
N VAL A 191 -30.02 -27.36 -3.43
CA VAL A 191 -30.47 -26.25 -2.57
C VAL A 191 -29.59 -26.25 -1.33
N ILE A 192 -28.81 -25.18 -1.12
CA ILE A 192 -28.08 -24.98 0.14
C ILE A 192 -28.87 -23.98 1.00
N ALA A 193 -29.37 -24.48 2.13
CA ALA A 193 -30.07 -23.72 3.16
C ALA A 193 -29.09 -22.82 3.94
N THR A 194 -29.42 -21.53 4.05
CA THR A 194 -28.76 -20.57 4.93
C THR A 194 -29.39 -20.61 6.33
N ALA A 195 -28.62 -20.99 7.34
CA ALA A 195 -28.98 -20.80 8.74
C ALA A 195 -28.52 -19.40 9.19
N THR A 196 -29.47 -18.58 9.63
CA THR A 196 -29.26 -17.29 10.29
C THR A 196 -29.31 -17.49 11.80
N ASP A 197 -28.19 -17.31 12.49
CA ASP A 197 -28.15 -17.16 13.95
C ASP A 197 -28.01 -15.68 14.31
N THR A 198 -29.10 -15.12 14.85
CA THR A 198 -29.15 -13.82 15.52
C THR A 198 -28.78 -13.99 16.99
N TYR A 199 -27.67 -13.39 17.43
CA TYR A 199 -27.36 -13.20 18.85
C TYR A 199 -27.61 -11.73 19.25
N THR A 200 -28.63 -11.52 20.07
CA THR A 200 -28.89 -10.30 20.85
C THR A 200 -28.30 -10.45 22.25
N TRP A 201 -27.48 -9.50 22.69
CA TRP A 201 -27.09 -9.34 24.09
C TRP A 201 -27.80 -8.11 24.67
N THR A 202 -28.55 -8.33 25.74
CA THR A 202 -29.09 -7.31 26.67
C THR A 202 -28.05 -6.91 27.70
#